data_AF-A0A3M2AHY4-F1
#
_entry.id   AF-A0A3M2AHY4-F1
#
_cell.length_a   1.000
_cell.length_b   1.000
_cell.length_c   1.000
_cell.angle_alpha   90.00
_cell.angle_beta   90.00
_cell.angle_gamma   90.00
#
_symmetry.space_group_name_H-M   'P 1'
#
loop_
_entity.id
_entity.type
_entity.pdbx_description
1 polymer ?
#
loop_
_entity_poly.entity_id
_entity_poly.type
_entity_poly.pdbx_seq_one_letter_code
_entity_poly.pdbx_strand_id
1 'polypeptide(L)'
;YAYYGQKCFAFLFGTARQKWYVFAYLMIVFLTALVSVRAAIGLSDAAFAMMAIPTMISTILLAHKVPKMMAEYYFWRSQRERSQDPSQ
;
A
#
# COMPACT_ATOMS: atom_id res chain seq x y z
N TYR A 1 3.02 -14.40 0.91
CA TYR A 1 2.42 -13.05 0.96
C TYR A 1 2.29 -12.45 2.38
N ALA A 2 3.09 -12.86 3.37
CA ALA A 2 3.01 -12.31 4.73
C ALA A 2 3.75 -10.95 4.92
N TYR A 3 4.68 -10.60 4.03
CA TYR A 3 5.52 -9.39 4.18
C TYR A 3 4.74 -8.08 4.02
N TYR A 4 3.93 -7.96 2.96
CA TYR A 4 3.06 -6.78 2.75
C TYR A 4 2.00 -6.64 3.83
N GLY A 5 1.45 -7.78 4.27
CA GLY A 5 0.50 -7.84 5.37
C GLY A 5 1.10 -7.35 6.70
N GLN A 6 2.32 -7.79 7.03
CA GLN A 6 3.04 -7.31 8.21
C GLN A 6 3.38 -5.82 8.15
N LYS A 7 3.69 -5.26 6.97
CA LYS A 7 3.95 -3.82 6.82
C LYS A 7 2.69 -2.98 7.05
N CYS A 8 1.55 -3.40 6.49
CA CYS A 8 0.28 -2.71 6.72
C CYS A 8 -0.18 -2.82 8.19
N PHE A 9 -0.01 -4.00 8.80
CA PHE A 9 -0.32 -4.20 10.22
C PHE A 9 0.61 -3.43 11.15
N ALA A 10 1.90 -3.33 10.82
CA ALA A 10 2.86 -2.53 11.55
C ALA A 10 2.55 -1.02 11.45
N PHE A 11 1.98 -0.55 10.34
CA PHE A 11 1.50 0.84 10.21
C PHE A 11 0.29 1.12 11.11
N LEU A 12 -0.62 0.15 11.27
CA LEU A 12 -1.85 0.33 12.05
C LEU A 12 -1.67 0.10 13.56
N PHE A 13 -0.80 -0.84 13.97
CA PHE A 13 -0.66 -1.28 15.36
C PHE A 13 0.79 -1.31 15.91
N GLY A 14 1.79 -0.91 15.10
CA GLY A 14 3.20 -0.89 15.51
C GLY A 14 3.93 -2.23 15.33
N THR A 15 5.26 -2.16 15.18
CA THR A 15 6.17 -3.29 14.83
C THR A 15 6.27 -4.39 15.91
N ALA A 16 5.79 -4.15 17.13
CA ALA A 16 6.00 -5.03 18.27
C ALA A 16 5.20 -6.36 18.24
N ARG A 17 4.21 -6.53 17.34
CA ARG A 17 3.26 -7.67 17.33
C ARG A 17 3.31 -8.56 16.08
N GLN A 18 4.48 -8.69 15.44
CA GLN A 18 4.66 -9.59 14.28
C GLN A 18 4.23 -11.05 14.51
N LYS A 19 4.42 -11.60 15.72
CA LYS A 19 4.02 -12.99 16.03
C LYS A 19 2.50 -13.17 16.11
N TRP A 20 1.78 -12.16 16.63
CA TRP A 20 0.32 -12.15 16.68
C TRP A 20 -0.30 -12.07 15.28
N TYR A 21 0.35 -11.37 14.35
CA TYR A 21 -0.09 -11.29 12.95
C TYR A 21 -0.16 -12.67 12.28
N VAL A 22 0.85 -13.52 12.51
CA VAL A 22 0.87 -14.87 11.93
C VAL A 22 -0.24 -15.74 12.51
N PHE A 23 -0.47 -15.67 13.83
CA PHE A 23 -1.55 -16.43 14.47
C PHE A 23 -2.95 -15.98 13.98
N ALA A 24 -3.20 -14.67 13.92
CA ALA A 24 -4.45 -14.12 13.41
C ALA A 24 -4.68 -14.49 11.94
N TYR A 25 -3.64 -14.45 11.11
CA TYR A 25 -3.71 -14.84 9.70
C TYR A 25 -4.12 -16.30 9.54
N LEU A 26 -3.51 -17.22 10.29
CA LEU A 26 -3.85 -18.64 10.24
C LEU A 26 -5.29 -18.89 10.71
N MET A 27 -5.74 -18.19 11.76
CA MET A 27 -7.14 -18.28 12.23
C MET A 27 -8.13 -17.81 11.17
N ILE A 28 -7.86 -16.69 10.49
CA ILE A 28 -8.73 -16.17 9.42
C ILE A 28 -8.81 -17.12 8.23
N VAL A 29 -7.68 -17.73 7.83
CA VAL A 29 -7.67 -18.73 6.73
C VAL A 29 -8.54 -19.93 7.10
N PHE A 30 -8.43 -20.42 8.33
CA PHE A 30 -9.27 -21.52 8.81
C PHE A 30 -10.75 -21.15 8.87
N LEU A 31 -11.08 -19.97 9.42
CA LEU A 31 -12.46 -19.48 9.49
C LEU A 31 -13.07 -19.28 8.10
N THR A 32 -12.29 -18.79 7.13
CA THR A 32 -12.76 -18.58 5.75
C THR A 32 -13.05 -19.92 5.05
N ALA A 33 -12.31 -20.97 5.39
CA ALA A 33 -12.58 -22.33 4.89
C ALA A 33 -13.88 -22.93 5.47
N LEU A 34 -14.35 -22.47 6.64
CA LEU A 34 -15.60 -22.93 7.26
C LEU A 34 -16.84 -22.19 6.73
N VAL A 35 -16.65 -21.01 6.14
CA VAL A 35 -17.74 -20.14 5.66
C VAL A 35 -18.06 -20.45 4.19
N SER A 36 -19.32 -20.24 3.78
CA SER A 36 -19.73 -20.46 2.39
C SER A 36 -18.98 -19.54 1.42
N VAL A 37 -18.66 -20.07 0.23
CA VAL A 37 -17.88 -19.36 -0.80
C VAL A 37 -18.48 -17.98 -1.14
N ARG A 38 -19.81 -17.85 -1.15
CA ARG A 38 -20.49 -16.57 -1.40
C ARG A 38 -20.20 -15.51 -0.33
N ALA A 39 -20.19 -15.90 0.94
CA ALA A 39 -19.89 -14.99 2.03
C ALA A 39 -18.39 -14.62 2.07
N ALA A 40 -17.50 -15.56 1.73
CA ALA A 40 -16.06 -15.29 1.59
C ALA A 40 -15.76 -14.27 0.47
N ILE A 41 -16.47 -14.37 -0.67
CA ILE A 41 -16.36 -13.41 -1.76
C ILE A 41 -16.86 -12.03 -1.31
N GLY A 42 -18.03 -11.95 -0.68
CA GLY A 42 -18.57 -10.67 -0.19
C GLY A 42 -17.67 -9.98 0.85
N LEU A 43 -17.04 -10.75 1.74
CA LEU A 43 -16.06 -10.22 2.70
C LEU A 43 -14.79 -9.72 2.00
N SER A 44 -14.31 -10.44 0.99
CA SER A 44 -13.13 -10.07 0.21
C SER A 44 -13.37 -8.78 -0.58
N ASP A 45 -14.52 -8.67 -1.25
CA ASP A 45 -14.92 -7.47 -1.97
C ASP A 45 -15.06 -6.26 -1.04
N ALA A 46 -15.63 -6.45 0.16
CA ALA A 46 -15.71 -5.39 1.16
C ALA A 46 -14.32 -4.93 1.64
N ALA A 47 -13.38 -5.84 1.84
CA ALA A 47 -12.00 -5.51 2.18
C ALA A 47 -11.30 -4.74 1.05
N PHE A 48 -11.50 -5.15 -0.20
CA PHE A 48 -10.98 -4.43 -1.37
C PHE A 48 -11.62 -3.05 -1.53
N ALA A 49 -12.93 -2.92 -1.33
CA ALA A 49 -13.62 -1.64 -1.34
C ALA A 49 -13.08 -0.71 -0.25
N MET A 50 -12.91 -1.21 0.97
CA MET A 50 -12.33 -0.45 2.09
C MET A 50 -10.90 0.03 1.81
N MET A 51 -10.11 -0.71 1.04
CA MET A 51 -8.79 -0.27 0.59
C MET A 51 -8.86 0.71 -0.60
N ALA A 52 -9.78 0.49 -1.54
CA ALA A 52 -9.92 1.28 -2.76
C ALA A 52 -10.42 2.70 -2.46
N ILE A 53 -11.36 2.86 -1.54
CA ILE A 53 -11.91 4.16 -1.13
C ILE A 53 -10.80 5.15 -0.68
N PRO A 54 -9.97 4.85 0.35
CA PRO A 54 -8.93 5.76 0.80
C PRO A 54 -7.83 5.97 -0.26
N THR A 55 -7.54 4.94 -1.07
CA THR A 55 -6.55 5.03 -2.15
C THR A 55 -7.03 5.99 -3.25
N MET A 56 -8.29 5.88 -3.67
CA MET A 56 -8.88 6.76 -4.68
C MET A 56 -8.97 8.21 -4.20
N ILE A 57 -9.40 8.42 -2.96
CA ILE A 57 -9.44 9.77 -2.36
C ILE A 57 -8.04 10.38 -2.34
N SER A 58 -7.04 9.64 -1.85
CA SER A 58 -5.64 10.09 -1.81
C SER A 58 -5.11 10.41 -3.21
N THR A 59 -5.44 9.56 -4.20
CA THR A 59 -5.00 9.74 -5.58
C THR A 59 -5.62 10.97 -6.21
N ILE A 60 -6.92 11.23 -6.01
CA ILE A 60 -7.61 12.41 -6.55
C ILE A 60 -7.06 13.69 -5.91
N LEU A 61 -6.85 13.69 -4.59
CA LEU A 61 -6.28 14.84 -3.89
C LEU A 61 -4.83 15.11 -4.33
N LEU A 62 -4.03 14.06 -4.48
CA LEU A 62 -2.64 14.16 -4.89
C LEU A 62 -2.52 14.52 -6.37
N ALA A 63 -3.41 14.06 -7.26
CA ALA A 63 -3.40 14.33 -8.69
C ALA A 63 -3.33 15.83 -9.02
N HIS A 64 -3.94 16.68 -8.19
CA HIS A 64 -3.83 18.13 -8.33
C HIS A 64 -2.44 18.70 -7.95
N LYS A 65 -1.67 18.00 -7.12
CA LYS A 65 -0.33 18.40 -6.65
C LYS A 65 0.82 17.69 -7.37
N VAL A 66 0.61 16.47 -7.87
CA VAL A 66 1.61 15.66 -8.61
C VAL A 66 2.30 16.45 -9.73
N PRO A 67 1.60 17.14 -10.66
CA PRO A 67 2.28 17.73 -11.81
C PRO A 67 3.30 18.82 -11.41
N LYS A 68 3.02 19.58 -10.35
CA LYS A 68 3.97 20.58 -9.82
C LYS A 68 5.21 19.92 -9.23
N MET A 69 5.04 18.91 -8.37
CA MET A 69 6.17 18.21 -7.75
C MET A 69 6.98 17.40 -8.76
N MET A 70 6.32 16.80 -9.77
CA MET A 70 7.00 16.07 -10.83
C MET A 70 7.85 17.00 -11.68
N ALA A 71 7.33 18.17 -12.06
CA ALA A 71 8.11 19.17 -12.80
C ALA A 71 9.36 19.63 -12.02
N GLU A 72 9.23 19.88 -10.71
CA GLU A 72 10.34 20.22 -9.84
C GLU A 72 11.38 19.09 -9.73
N TYR A 73 10.92 17.84 -9.58
CA TYR A 73 11.80 16.66 -9.57
C TYR A 73 12.57 16.48 -10.88
N TYR A 74 11.91 16.61 -12.03
CA TYR A 74 12.56 16.50 -13.34
C TYR A 74 13.56 17.64 -13.56
N PHE A 75 13.23 18.86 -13.14
CA PHE A 75 14.17 19.99 -13.20
C PHE A 75 15.40 19.72 -12.33
N TRP A 76 15.22 19.33 -11.06
CA TRP A 76 16.32 18.97 -10.18
C TRP A 76 17.17 17.81 -10.73
N ARG A 77 16.52 16.78 -11.28
CA ARG A 77 17.20 15.63 -11.89
C ARG A 77 18.07 16.06 -13.08
N SER A 78 17.56 16.93 -13.95
CA SER A 78 18.31 17.42 -15.12
C SER A 78 19.55 18.24 -14.73
N GLN A 79 19.52 18.94 -13.59
CA GLN A 79 20.69 19.65 -13.05
C GLN A 79 21.75 18.65 -12.57
N ARG A 80 21.33 17.56 -11.89
CA ARG A 80 22.26 16.51 -11.45
C ARG A 80 22.94 15.78 -12.60
N GLU A 81 22.21 15.49 -13.67
CA GLU A 81 22.79 14.86 -14.87
C GLU A 81 23.83 15.78 -15.53
N ARG A 82 23.61 17.11 -15.51
CA ARG A 82 24.55 18.11 -16.05
C ARG A 82 25.79 18.34 -15.18
N SER A 83 25.67 18.20 -13.86
CA SER A 83 26.82 18.28 -12.94
C SER A 83 27.68 17.01 -12.90
N GLN A 84 27.20 15.92 -13.49
CA GLN A 84 27.84 14.60 -13.43
C GLN A 84 28.47 14.19 -14.77
N ASP A 85 28.39 15.05 -15.79
CA ASP A 85 29.17 14.99 -17.02
C ASP A 85 30.34 16.00 -16.96
N PRO A 86 31.54 15.57 -16.50
CA PRO A 86 32.74 16.41 -16.50
C PRO A 86 33.48 16.40 -17.86
N SER A 87 32.81 16.09 -18.99
CA SER A 87 33.46 15.91 -20.30
C SER A 87 32.91 16.77 -21.46
N GLN A 88 32.52 18.01 -21.15
CA GLN A 88 32.55 19.14 -22.09
C GLN A 88 33.48 20.23 -21.55
#